data_AF-A0A1B4FUJ6-F1
#
_entry.id   AF-A0A1B4FUJ6-F1
#
_cell.length_a   1.000
_cell.length_b   1.000
_cell.length_c   1.000
_cell.angle_alpha   90.00
_cell.angle_beta   90.00
_cell.angle_gamma   90.00
#
_symmetry.space_group_name_H-M   'P 1'
#
loop_
_entity.id
_entity.type
_entity.pdbx_description
1 polymer ?
#
loop_
_entity_poly.entity_id
_entity_poly.type
_entity_poly.pdbx_seq_one_letter_code
_entity_poly.pdbx_strand_id
1 'polypeptide(L)'
;MSHKIVRWTNGHDSRGNTCNANQGRMWALGTPVSVSLAANQSLTCSLAAATRPFAVDGNTAPGALTGASAKVYPNPELPTSVVYDLTFQYSIGGDTQRNVTLAALPVGLGMSRVSQYQVMGQFGGADAAKPHLLVAYPVQAPTAGAIAGVAALSCS
;
A
#
# COMPACT_ATOMS: atom_id res chain seq x y z
N MET A 1 7.89 -15.91 -9.13
CA MET A 1 7.82 -14.43 -9.04
C MET A 1 6.85 -13.94 -10.09
N SER A 2 5.77 -13.23 -9.75
CA SER A 2 4.93 -12.54 -10.74
C SER A 2 4.34 -11.25 -10.19
N HIS A 3 5.16 -10.39 -9.57
CA HIS A 3 4.74 -9.05 -9.17
C HIS A 3 5.73 -8.00 -9.65
N LYS A 4 5.21 -6.90 -10.21
CA LYS A 4 5.98 -5.72 -10.58
C LYS A 4 5.34 -4.50 -9.94
N ILE A 5 6.12 -3.71 -9.23
CA ILE A 5 5.70 -2.43 -8.68
C ILE A 5 6.54 -1.34 -9.31
N VAL A 6 5.90 -0.28 -9.83
CA VAL A 6 6.58 0.82 -10.51
C VAL A 6 5.95 2.16 -10.13
N ARG A 7 6.79 3.20 -10.12
CA ARG A 7 6.39 4.61 -10.10
C ARG A 7 6.73 5.24 -11.45
N TRP A 8 5.75 5.77 -12.16
CA TRP A 8 5.94 6.52 -13.39
C TRP A 8 6.00 8.02 -13.11
N THR A 9 7.05 8.69 -13.58
CA THR A 9 7.37 10.12 -13.29
C THR A 9 7.80 10.85 -14.55
N ASN A 10 7.80 12.20 -14.54
CA ASN A 10 8.19 13.03 -15.68
C ASN A 10 7.41 12.67 -16.96
N GLY A 11 6.09 12.82 -16.92
CA GLY A 11 5.28 12.53 -18.11
C GLY A 11 3.88 13.09 -18.09
N HIS A 12 3.18 12.88 -19.20
CA HIS A 12 1.79 13.28 -19.44
C HIS A 12 0.90 12.06 -19.64
N ASP A 13 -0.24 12.00 -18.95
CA ASP A 13 -1.23 10.95 -19.23
C ASP A 13 -2.14 11.33 -20.41
N SER A 14 -2.92 10.36 -20.91
CA SER A 14 -3.85 10.57 -22.03
C SER A 14 -5.01 11.54 -21.71
N ARG A 15 -5.12 11.99 -20.46
CA ARG A 15 -6.09 12.98 -19.99
C ARG A 15 -5.45 14.36 -19.78
N GLY A 16 -4.19 14.55 -20.19
CA GLY A 16 -3.47 15.81 -20.10
C GLY A 16 -2.89 16.10 -18.71
N ASN A 17 -2.99 15.18 -17.75
CA ASN A 17 -2.38 15.38 -16.43
C ASN A 17 -0.86 15.23 -16.54
N THR A 18 -0.15 16.19 -15.97
CA THR A 18 1.32 16.23 -15.97
C THR A 18 1.84 15.78 -14.61
N CYS A 19 2.85 14.90 -14.58
CA CYS A 19 3.57 14.55 -13.35
C CYS A 19 5.01 15.02 -13.45
N ASN A 20 5.49 15.77 -12.47
CA ASN A 20 6.89 16.17 -12.38
C ASN A 20 7.77 15.02 -11.80
N ALA A 21 9.05 15.30 -11.55
CA ALA A 21 10.00 14.29 -11.06
C ALA A 21 9.70 13.81 -9.62
N ASN A 22 9.01 14.66 -8.86
CA ASN A 22 8.64 14.41 -7.48
C ASN A 22 7.33 13.64 -7.38
N GLN A 23 6.39 13.83 -8.29
CA GLN A 23 5.12 13.09 -8.37
C GLN A 23 5.29 11.75 -9.07
N GLY A 24 4.26 10.90 -8.99
CA GLY A 24 4.17 9.79 -9.92
C GLY A 24 2.81 9.09 -9.94
N ARG A 25 2.62 8.24 -10.94
CA ARG A 25 1.52 7.28 -10.99
C ARG A 25 2.00 5.90 -10.57
N MET A 26 1.18 5.24 -9.79
CA MET A 26 1.49 4.01 -9.10
C MET A 26 0.86 2.82 -9.80
N TRP A 27 1.64 1.77 -10.02
CA TRP A 27 1.17 0.54 -10.61
C TRP A 27 1.72 -0.66 -9.84
N ALA A 28 0.83 -1.57 -9.47
CA ALA A 28 1.16 -2.90 -9.00
C ALA A 28 0.51 -3.88 -9.97
N LEU A 29 1.33 -4.74 -10.59
CA LEU A 29 0.86 -5.80 -11.47
C LEU A 29 1.14 -7.13 -10.80
N GLY A 30 0.16 -8.03 -10.84
CA GLY A 30 0.21 -9.35 -10.24
C GLY A 30 -0.80 -10.30 -10.83
N THR A 31 -0.53 -11.60 -10.72
CA THR A 31 -1.56 -12.62 -10.94
C THR A 31 -2.49 -12.59 -9.73
N PRO A 32 -3.77 -12.20 -9.85
CA PRO A 32 -4.68 -12.16 -8.72
C PRO A 32 -4.84 -13.53 -8.08
N VAL A 33 -4.89 -13.58 -6.75
CA VAL A 33 -5.15 -14.83 -6.02
C VAL A 33 -6.19 -14.58 -4.94
N SER A 34 -7.13 -15.51 -4.80
CA SER A 34 -8.13 -15.46 -3.73
C SER A 34 -7.54 -16.09 -2.47
N VAL A 35 -7.62 -15.34 -1.37
CA VAL A 35 -7.14 -15.79 -0.05
C VAL A 35 -8.36 -15.96 0.86
N SER A 36 -8.52 -17.15 1.41
CA SER A 36 -9.54 -17.48 2.41
C SER A 36 -8.85 -18.05 3.65
N LEU A 37 -9.24 -17.57 4.83
CA LEU A 37 -8.68 -18.01 6.10
C LEU A 37 -9.79 -18.59 6.98
N ALA A 38 -9.53 -19.70 7.66
CA ALA A 38 -10.42 -20.19 8.71
C ALA A 38 -10.39 -19.24 9.93
N ALA A 39 -11.42 -19.28 10.79
CA ALA A 39 -11.63 -18.33 11.88
C ALA A 39 -10.41 -18.08 12.80
N ASN A 40 -9.54 -19.09 12.98
CA ASN A 40 -8.36 -19.01 13.85
C ASN A 40 -7.02 -18.90 13.07
N GLN A 41 -7.08 -18.70 11.75
CA GLN A 41 -5.90 -18.53 10.91
C GLN A 41 -5.60 -17.05 10.69
N SER A 42 -4.31 -16.72 10.58
CA SER A 42 -3.86 -15.40 10.17
C SER A 42 -2.59 -15.54 9.35
N LEU A 43 -2.36 -14.63 8.41
CA LEU A 43 -1.09 -14.50 7.71
C LEU A 43 -0.33 -13.31 8.25
N THR A 44 0.98 -13.47 8.39
CA THR A 44 1.89 -12.36 8.68
C THR A 44 2.61 -11.97 7.41
N CYS A 45 2.54 -10.70 7.04
CA CYS A 45 3.14 -10.17 5.84
C CYS A 45 4.28 -9.20 6.17
N SER A 46 5.40 -9.32 5.46
CA SER A 46 6.58 -8.47 5.60
C SER A 46 6.96 -7.81 4.27
N LEU A 47 7.59 -6.64 4.35
CA LEU A 47 7.99 -5.87 3.18
C LEU A 47 8.90 -6.67 2.25
N ALA A 48 8.44 -6.92 1.02
CA ALA A 48 9.21 -7.57 -0.03
C ALA A 48 9.73 -6.56 -1.06
N ALA A 49 8.93 -5.56 -1.41
CA ALA A 49 9.32 -4.48 -2.32
C ALA A 49 8.44 -3.24 -2.10
N ALA A 50 8.96 -2.05 -2.39
CA ALA A 50 8.15 -0.83 -2.37
C ALA A 50 8.70 0.24 -3.32
N THR A 51 7.83 1.17 -3.71
CA THR A 51 8.24 2.45 -4.28
C THR A 51 8.68 3.42 -3.19
N ARG A 52 9.47 4.42 -3.57
CA ARG A 52 9.68 5.61 -2.74
C ARG A 52 8.35 6.39 -2.60
N PRO A 53 7.91 6.72 -1.38
CA PRO A 53 6.73 7.56 -1.20
C PRO A 53 6.97 8.94 -1.82
N PHE A 54 5.93 9.55 -2.37
CA PHE A 54 6.01 10.87 -2.98
C PHE A 54 4.87 11.76 -2.52
N ALA A 55 5.12 13.07 -2.49
CA ALA A 55 4.07 14.05 -2.27
C ALA A 55 3.22 14.21 -3.53
N VAL A 56 1.91 14.15 -3.37
CA VAL A 56 0.93 14.23 -4.46
C VAL A 56 0.96 15.60 -5.13
N ASP A 57 1.31 16.65 -4.39
CA ASP A 57 1.47 18.01 -4.92
C ASP A 57 2.77 18.23 -5.72
N GLY A 58 3.75 17.33 -5.58
CA GLY A 58 5.05 17.42 -6.24
C GLY A 58 6.03 18.43 -5.68
N ASN A 59 5.70 19.08 -4.56
CA ASN A 59 6.54 20.11 -3.94
C ASN A 59 7.66 19.52 -3.07
N THR A 60 7.52 18.26 -2.66
CA THR A 60 8.49 17.55 -1.83
C THR A 60 9.14 16.42 -2.59
N ALA A 61 10.47 16.34 -2.53
CA ALA A 61 11.23 15.26 -3.14
C ALA A 61 10.80 13.88 -2.58
N PRO A 62 10.84 12.81 -3.39
CA PRO A 62 10.42 11.48 -2.93
C PRO A 62 11.21 11.02 -1.72
N GLY A 63 10.50 10.41 -0.78
CA GLY A 63 11.04 9.90 0.47
C GLY A 63 11.59 8.49 0.37
N ALA A 64 11.55 7.79 1.51
CA ALA A 64 11.84 6.37 1.63
C ALA A 64 10.75 5.68 2.47
N LEU A 65 10.40 4.45 2.10
CA LEU A 65 9.64 3.53 2.94
C LEU A 65 10.65 2.61 3.62
N THR A 66 10.84 2.75 4.94
CA THR A 66 11.88 2.05 5.69
C THR A 66 11.41 0.71 6.25
N GLY A 67 10.10 0.53 6.39
CA GLY A 67 9.51 -0.73 6.81
C GLY A 67 8.03 -0.78 6.52
N ALA A 68 7.51 -1.98 6.30
CA ALA A 68 6.08 -2.23 6.23
C ALA A 68 5.77 -3.68 6.63
N SER A 69 4.65 -3.87 7.31
CA SER A 69 4.13 -5.17 7.70
C SER A 69 2.61 -5.14 7.66
N ALA A 70 2.02 -6.31 7.49
CA ALA A 70 0.58 -6.47 7.65
C ALA A 70 0.24 -7.77 8.36
N LYS A 71 -0.90 -7.77 9.04
CA LYS A 71 -1.52 -8.98 9.58
C LYS A 71 -2.85 -9.18 8.89
N VAL A 72 -3.01 -10.29 8.18
CA VAL A 72 -4.26 -10.64 7.49
C VAL A 72 -5.02 -11.64 8.35
N TYR A 73 -6.32 -11.43 8.52
CA TYR A 73 -7.18 -12.29 9.33
C TYR A 73 -8.62 -12.32 8.79
N PRO A 74 -9.42 -13.34 9.13
CA PRO A 74 -10.83 -13.41 8.77
C PRO A 74 -11.58 -12.16 9.25
N ASN A 75 -12.46 -11.64 8.41
CA ASN A 75 -13.32 -10.53 8.81
C ASN A 75 -14.39 -11.05 9.79
N PRO A 76 -14.45 -10.52 11.03
CA PRO A 76 -15.44 -10.97 12.02
C PRO A 76 -16.88 -10.64 11.62
N GLU A 77 -17.10 -9.63 10.77
CA GLU A 77 -18.43 -9.21 10.30
C GLU A 77 -18.87 -9.98 9.05
N LEU A 78 -17.91 -10.45 8.24
CA LEU A 78 -18.14 -11.15 6.98
C LEU A 78 -17.17 -12.32 6.84
N PRO A 79 -17.47 -13.48 7.45
CA PRO A 79 -16.54 -14.62 7.58
C PRO A 79 -16.00 -15.19 6.25
N THR A 80 -16.66 -14.89 5.13
CA THR A 80 -16.23 -15.27 3.78
C THR A 80 -15.17 -14.33 3.20
N SER A 81 -14.77 -13.29 3.94
CA SER A 81 -13.79 -12.30 3.53
C SER A 81 -12.67 -12.18 4.55
N VAL A 82 -11.57 -11.54 4.15
CA VAL A 82 -10.45 -11.23 5.03
C VAL A 82 -10.24 -9.73 5.08
N VAL A 83 -9.73 -9.26 6.21
CA VAL A 83 -9.25 -7.89 6.42
C VAL A 83 -7.78 -7.94 6.80
N TYR A 84 -7.13 -6.78 6.78
CA TYR A 84 -5.74 -6.68 7.23
C TYR A 84 -5.47 -5.43 8.04
N ASP A 85 -4.59 -5.56 9.03
CA ASP A 85 -3.97 -4.42 9.70
C ASP A 85 -2.67 -4.12 8.99
N LEU A 86 -2.45 -2.86 8.61
CA LEU A 86 -1.27 -2.40 7.91
C LEU A 86 -0.47 -1.48 8.82
N THR A 87 0.83 -1.74 8.96
CA THR A 87 1.77 -0.81 9.57
C THR A 87 2.88 -0.49 8.59
N PHE A 88 3.23 0.77 8.44
CA PHE A 88 4.37 1.16 7.64
C PHE A 88 5.06 2.41 8.18
N GLN A 89 6.36 2.47 7.90
CA GLN A 89 7.23 3.54 8.31
C GLN A 89 7.81 4.25 7.10
N TYR A 90 7.73 5.57 7.10
CA TYR A 90 8.25 6.40 6.02
C TYR A 90 9.07 7.59 6.53
N SER A 91 9.85 8.17 5.62
CA SER A 91 10.41 9.52 5.77
C SER A 91 10.27 10.28 4.46
N ILE A 92 9.82 11.54 4.50
CA ILE A 92 9.64 12.40 3.32
C ILE A 92 9.64 13.88 3.74
N GLY A 93 10.39 14.72 3.04
CA GLY A 93 10.54 16.13 3.45
C GLY A 93 11.05 16.26 4.88
N GLY A 94 10.34 17.05 5.70
CA GLY A 94 10.63 17.21 7.14
C GLY A 94 10.10 16.07 8.02
N ASP A 95 9.28 15.17 7.47
CA ASP A 95 8.70 14.06 8.21
C ASP A 95 9.71 12.90 8.29
N THR A 96 10.31 12.67 9.45
CA THR A 96 11.31 11.61 9.66
C THR A 96 10.74 10.45 10.49
N GLN A 97 11.04 9.21 10.06
CA GLN A 97 10.72 7.95 10.75
C GLN A 97 9.26 7.84 11.21
N ARG A 98 8.32 8.40 10.45
CA ARG A 98 6.89 8.41 10.78
C ARG A 98 6.31 7.02 10.66
N ASN A 99 5.60 6.58 11.68
CA ASN A 99 4.86 5.33 11.69
C ASN A 99 3.37 5.58 11.42
N VAL A 100 2.78 4.75 10.56
CA VAL A 100 1.34 4.75 10.26
C VAL A 100 0.82 3.35 10.53
N THR A 101 -0.25 3.26 11.30
CA THR A 101 -0.96 2.01 11.58
C THR A 101 -2.42 2.19 11.24
N LEU A 102 -2.92 1.32 10.35
CA LEU A 102 -4.31 1.27 9.90
C LEU A 102 -4.85 -0.12 10.21
N ALA A 103 -6.03 -0.20 10.81
CA ALA A 103 -6.61 -1.46 11.25
C ALA A 103 -7.84 -1.83 10.42
N ALA A 104 -8.14 -3.12 10.36
CA ALA A 104 -9.34 -3.71 9.75
C ALA A 104 -9.60 -3.20 8.32
N LEU A 105 -8.55 -3.06 7.52
CA LEU A 105 -8.68 -2.63 6.13
C LEU A 105 -9.28 -3.75 5.27
N PRO A 106 -10.27 -3.45 4.42
CA PRO A 106 -10.79 -4.44 3.47
C PRO A 106 -9.76 -4.74 2.39
N VAL A 107 -9.78 -5.98 1.87
CA VAL A 107 -9.17 -6.27 0.58
C VAL A 107 -10.00 -5.57 -0.50
N GLY A 108 -9.39 -4.65 -1.24
CA GLY A 108 -10.05 -3.67 -2.08
C GLY A 108 -9.80 -2.26 -1.56
N LEU A 109 -10.79 -1.38 -1.71
CA LEU A 109 -10.68 0.03 -1.33
C LEU A 109 -11.10 0.24 0.14
N GLY A 110 -10.17 0.71 0.96
CA GLY A 110 -10.43 1.21 2.31
C GLY A 110 -10.21 2.72 2.36
N MET A 111 -11.08 3.47 3.03
CA MET A 111 -10.90 4.92 3.19
C MET A 111 -11.48 5.44 4.49
N SER A 112 -10.85 6.48 5.03
CA SER A 112 -11.34 7.22 6.18
C SER A 112 -11.11 8.70 5.99
N ARG A 113 -12.18 9.49 6.11
CA ARG A 113 -12.09 10.95 6.12
C ARG A 113 -11.54 11.47 7.44
N VAL A 114 -11.79 10.77 8.54
CA VAL A 114 -11.34 11.13 9.89
C VAL A 114 -9.83 10.91 10.02
N SER A 115 -9.36 9.73 9.61
CA SER A 115 -7.94 9.36 9.66
C SER A 115 -7.17 9.73 8.38
N GLN A 116 -7.83 10.41 7.43
CA GLN A 116 -7.26 10.96 6.19
C GLN A 116 -6.40 9.97 5.39
N TYR A 117 -6.98 8.80 5.08
CA TYR A 117 -6.34 7.82 4.21
C TYR A 117 -7.30 7.30 3.14
N GLN A 118 -6.72 6.85 2.03
CA GLN A 118 -7.38 6.04 1.03
C GLN A 118 -6.38 4.97 0.61
N VAL A 119 -6.62 3.72 0.98
CA VAL A 119 -5.73 2.60 0.69
C VAL A 119 -6.42 1.60 -0.22
N MET A 120 -5.64 0.97 -1.10
CA MET A 120 -6.14 -0.10 -1.96
C MET A 120 -5.26 -1.33 -1.80
N GLY A 121 -5.83 -2.40 -1.27
CA GLY A 121 -5.15 -3.69 -1.06
C GLY A 121 -5.64 -4.74 -2.05
N GLN A 122 -4.74 -5.55 -2.59
CA GLN A 122 -5.09 -6.71 -3.41
C GLN A 122 -4.08 -7.84 -3.21
N PHE A 123 -4.56 -9.08 -3.14
CA PHE A 123 -3.69 -10.25 -3.15
C PHE A 123 -3.30 -10.62 -4.58
N GLY A 124 -2.02 -10.92 -4.76
CA GLY A 124 -1.51 -11.57 -5.96
C GLY A 124 -0.50 -12.63 -5.61
N GLY A 125 -0.21 -13.55 -6.53
CA GLY A 125 0.71 -14.65 -6.26
C GLY A 125 0.63 -15.76 -7.27
N ALA A 126 1.60 -16.67 -7.19
CA ALA A 126 1.48 -17.98 -7.80
C ALA A 126 0.82 -19.01 -6.86
N ASP A 127 0.75 -18.71 -5.56
CA ASP A 127 0.27 -19.61 -4.51
C ASP A 127 -0.60 -18.84 -3.50
N ALA A 128 -1.82 -19.34 -3.24
CA ALA A 128 -2.77 -18.77 -2.29
C ALA A 128 -2.34 -18.96 -0.83
N ALA A 129 -1.49 -19.94 -0.54
CA ALA A 129 -0.95 -20.18 0.80
C ALA A 129 0.24 -19.25 1.12
N LYS A 130 0.88 -18.68 0.10
CA LYS A 130 1.99 -17.72 0.23
C LYS A 130 1.77 -16.51 -0.68
N PRO A 131 0.67 -15.77 -0.48
CA PRO A 131 0.31 -14.67 -1.36
C PRO A 131 1.22 -13.47 -1.10
N HIS A 132 1.24 -12.54 -2.04
CA HIS A 132 1.71 -11.18 -1.81
C HIS A 132 0.52 -10.24 -1.65
N LEU A 133 0.54 -9.42 -0.61
CA LEU A 133 -0.39 -8.32 -0.44
C LEU A 133 0.20 -7.08 -1.10
N LEU A 134 -0.40 -6.63 -2.20
CA LEU A 134 -0.07 -5.39 -2.90
C LEU A 134 -0.92 -4.27 -2.32
N VAL A 135 -0.29 -3.22 -1.82
CA VAL A 135 -0.98 -2.10 -1.17
C VAL A 135 -0.54 -0.79 -1.79
N ALA A 136 -1.49 -0.03 -2.33
CA ALA A 136 -1.32 1.39 -2.59
C ALA A 136 -1.79 2.18 -1.37
N TYR A 137 -0.95 3.07 -0.85
CA TYR A 137 -1.21 3.78 0.42
C TYR A 137 -1.18 5.33 0.32
N PRO A 138 -2.16 5.96 -0.33
CA PRO A 138 -2.42 7.38 -0.11
C PRO A 138 -2.76 7.69 1.36
N VAL A 139 -1.93 8.51 2.02
CA VAL A 139 -2.12 8.99 3.40
C VAL A 139 -1.70 10.45 3.56
N GLN A 140 -2.19 11.13 4.60
CA GLN A 140 -1.73 12.47 4.93
C GLN A 140 -0.45 12.44 5.80
N ALA A 141 0.60 13.09 5.31
CA ALA A 141 1.81 13.37 6.07
C ALA A 141 1.73 14.77 6.74
N PRO A 142 2.28 14.95 7.94
CA PRO A 142 2.17 16.23 8.67
C PRO A 142 2.74 17.44 7.94
N THR A 143 3.90 17.29 7.28
CA THR A 143 4.58 18.42 6.62
C THR A 143 4.60 18.29 5.11
N ALA A 144 4.72 17.08 4.56
CA ALA A 144 4.73 16.85 3.12
C ALA A 144 3.33 16.83 2.47
N GLY A 145 2.26 16.98 3.27
CA GLY A 145 0.87 16.94 2.79
C GLY A 145 0.44 15.53 2.38
N ALA A 146 -0.40 15.42 1.35
CA ALA A 146 -0.85 14.12 0.87
C ALA A 146 0.33 13.38 0.22
N ILE A 147 0.63 12.18 0.70
CA ILE A 147 1.69 11.31 0.16
C ILE A 147 1.09 10.00 -0.35
N ALA A 148 1.77 9.38 -1.30
CA ALA A 148 1.36 8.08 -1.82
C ALA A 148 2.57 7.19 -2.13
N GLY A 149 2.36 5.89 -2.11
CA GLY A 149 3.32 4.88 -2.55
C GLY A 149 2.65 3.51 -2.70
N VAL A 150 3.41 2.54 -3.20
CA VAL A 150 2.99 1.14 -3.29
C VAL A 150 4.00 0.25 -2.60
N ALA A 151 3.50 -0.73 -1.85
CA ALA A 151 4.30 -1.80 -1.26
C ALA A 151 3.74 -3.18 -1.66
N ALA A 152 4.63 -4.13 -1.90
CA ALA A 152 4.32 -5.56 -1.93
C ALA A 152 4.83 -6.15 -0.61
N LEU A 153 3.93 -6.82 0.10
CA LEU A 153 4.24 -7.56 1.32
C LEU A 153 4.15 -9.05 1.00
N SER A 154 5.18 -9.83 1.31
CA SER A 154 5.13 -11.30 1.20
C SER A 154 4.47 -11.86 2.44
N CYS A 155 3.44 -12.70 2.28
CA CYS A 155 2.69 -13.26 3.40
C CYS A 155 3.01 -14.75 3.61
N SER A 156 2.99 -15.18 4.87
CA SER A 156 3.16 -16.57 5.31
C SER A 156 2.34 -16.88 6.55
#